data_AF-A0ABD5SXX9-F1
#
_entry.id   AF-A0ABD5SXX9-F1
#
_cell.length_a   1.000
_cell.length_b   1.000
_cell.length_c   1.000
_cell.angle_alpha   90.00
_cell.angle_beta   90.00
_cell.angle_gamma   90.00
#
_symmetry.space_group_name_H-M   'P 1'
#
loop_
_entity.id
_entity.type
_entity.pdbx_description
1 polymer ?
#
loop_
_entity_poly.entity_id
_entity_poly.type
_entity_poly.pdbx_seq_one_letter_code
_entity_poly.pdbx_strand_id
1 'polypeptide(L)'
;EGTAPERTRQGEAATDAESDTDRAPETVYGHATAVIRAGTDGVRFLDAEADPIDDADASEAYETLETLETVPTTVVLDGILDQRLLDLAADRGVDRIIARSLGQFTKRPTDVRIHAIDDVAERRPDTE
;
A
#
# COMPACT_ATOMS: atom_id res chain seq x y z
N GLU A 1 39.20 48.78 21.51
CA GLU A 1 39.89 47.52 21.15
C GLU A 1 39.10 46.38 21.79
N GLY A 2 38.60 45.31 21.16
CA GLY A 2 38.30 44.96 19.76
C GLY A 2 36.84 44.42 19.71
N THR A 3 36.13 44.48 18.58
CA THR A 3 36.11 43.45 17.51
C THR A 3 35.72 42.08 18.07
N ALA A 4 34.66 41.35 17.68
CA ALA A 4 33.54 41.48 16.76
C ALA A 4 32.55 40.34 17.13
N PRO A 5 31.26 40.42 16.75
CA PRO A 5 30.30 39.34 16.96
C PRO A 5 30.41 38.31 15.83
N GLU A 6 30.78 37.07 16.14
CA GLU A 6 30.68 35.99 15.17
C GLU A 6 29.25 35.46 15.12
N ARG A 7 28.58 35.86 14.04
CA ARG A 7 27.36 35.27 13.51
C ARG A 7 27.67 33.87 12.93
N THR A 8 26.59 33.08 12.86
CA THR A 8 26.34 31.96 11.92
C THR A 8 27.12 30.66 12.11
N ARG A 9 26.41 29.64 12.63
CA ARG A 9 25.70 28.73 11.72
C ARG A 9 24.52 28.08 12.43
N GLN A 10 23.36 28.66 12.13
CA GLN A 10 22.08 27.99 12.07
C GLN A 10 22.22 26.81 11.08
N GLY A 11 22.10 25.59 11.59
CA GLY A 11 21.47 24.47 10.89
C GLY A 11 20.28 24.11 11.78
N GLU A 12 19.02 24.43 11.47
CA GLU A 12 18.25 23.95 10.30
C GLU A 12 18.61 22.47 10.06
N ALA A 13 17.78 21.48 10.38
CA ALA A 13 16.40 21.47 10.86
C ALA A 13 16.22 20.16 11.65
N ALA A 14 15.51 20.16 12.78
CA ALA A 14 14.17 19.55 12.84
C ALA A 14 13.80 18.83 11.53
N THR A 15 13.63 17.53 11.47
CA THR A 15 12.62 16.81 12.22
C THR A 15 12.91 15.34 11.96
N ASP A 16 13.02 14.57 13.02
CA ASP A 16 12.45 13.22 13.13
C ASP A 16 11.84 12.69 11.82
N ALA A 17 12.65 11.98 11.01
CA ALA A 17 12.15 11.12 9.94
C ALA A 17 12.19 9.66 10.41
N GLU A 18 12.08 9.46 11.72
CA GLU A 18 12.10 8.18 12.41
C GLU A 18 10.77 7.99 13.15
N SER A 19 9.63 8.40 12.57
CA SER A 19 8.30 8.09 13.12
C SER A 19 7.20 8.23 12.07
N ASP A 20 7.19 7.30 11.12
CA ASP A 20 5.93 6.91 10.45
C ASP A 20 5.82 5.38 10.36
N THR A 21 6.20 4.69 11.44
CA THR A 21 6.05 3.23 11.55
C THR A 21 5.26 2.81 12.80
N ASP A 22 4.87 3.77 13.66
CA ASP A 22 4.17 3.48 14.93
C ASP A 22 2.76 4.09 15.03
N ARG A 23 2.25 4.76 13.98
CA ARG A 23 0.79 4.94 13.86
C ARG A 23 0.25 3.65 13.27
N ALA A 24 -0.55 2.91 14.04
CA ALA A 24 -1.38 1.86 13.49
C ALA A 24 -2.04 2.40 12.21
N PRO A 25 -1.97 1.68 11.09
CA PRO A 25 -2.30 2.27 9.81
C PRO A 25 -3.79 2.62 9.74
N GLU A 26 -4.13 3.90 9.96
CA GLU A 26 -5.53 4.38 9.90
C GLU A 26 -6.08 4.41 8.45
N THR A 27 -5.28 3.98 7.47
CA THR A 27 -5.62 4.02 6.05
C THR A 27 -5.20 2.73 5.33
N VAL A 28 -5.92 2.38 4.27
CA VAL A 28 -5.62 1.27 3.35
C VAL A 28 -4.15 1.25 2.91
N TYR A 29 -3.58 2.42 2.59
CA TYR A 29 -2.18 2.55 2.17
C TYR A 29 -1.18 2.28 3.30
N GLY A 30 -1.52 2.67 4.53
CA GLY A 30 -0.74 2.31 5.70
C GLY A 30 -0.72 0.80 5.91
N HIS A 31 -1.87 0.13 5.75
CA HIS A 31 -1.96 -1.33 5.84
C HIS A 31 -1.11 -1.99 4.76
N ALA A 32 -1.21 -1.51 3.52
CA ALA A 32 -0.39 -2.00 2.42
C ALA A 32 1.10 -1.81 2.66
N THR A 33 1.51 -0.65 3.16
CA THR A 33 2.92 -0.39 3.50
C THR A 33 3.39 -1.27 4.65
N ALA A 34 2.56 -1.51 5.67
CA ALA A 34 2.92 -2.36 6.79
C ALA A 34 3.11 -3.82 6.37
N VAL A 35 2.19 -4.36 5.56
CA VAL A 35 2.28 -5.74 5.03
C VAL A 35 3.48 -5.87 4.10
N ILE A 36 3.70 -4.89 3.21
CA ILE A 36 4.82 -4.91 2.27
C ILE A 36 6.18 -4.70 2.95
N ARG A 37 6.26 -3.83 3.97
CA ARG A 37 7.49 -3.67 4.78
C ARG A 37 7.76 -4.87 5.66
N ALA A 38 6.73 -5.57 6.12
CA ALA A 38 6.91 -6.84 6.81
C ALA A 38 7.58 -7.87 5.89
N GLY A 39 7.37 -7.76 4.57
CA GLY A 39 8.03 -8.59 3.56
C GLY A 39 7.71 -10.07 3.76
N THR A 40 6.49 -10.35 4.21
CA THR A 40 6.02 -11.71 4.49
C THR A 40 5.44 -12.38 3.25
N ASP A 41 5.46 -11.71 2.09
CA ASP A 41 4.82 -12.14 0.85
C ASP A 41 3.35 -12.52 1.12
N GLY A 42 2.66 -11.70 1.92
CA GLY A 42 1.28 -11.91 2.36
C GLY A 42 0.27 -11.11 1.54
N VAL A 43 -0.98 -11.55 1.54
CA VAL A 43 -2.15 -10.81 1.08
C VAL A 43 -3.02 -10.44 2.27
N ARG A 44 -3.66 -9.27 2.20
CA ARG A 44 -4.66 -8.82 3.15
C ARG A 44 -5.88 -8.30 2.42
N PHE A 45 -7.04 -8.81 2.81
CA PHE A 45 -8.34 -8.45 2.28
C PHE A 45 -8.98 -7.42 3.20
N LEU A 46 -9.42 -6.30 2.62
CA LEU A 46 -9.97 -5.17 3.35
C LEU A 46 -11.38 -4.85 2.85
N ASP A 47 -12.23 -4.48 3.80
CA ASP A 47 -13.55 -3.91 3.57
C ASP A 47 -13.47 -2.43 3.09
N ALA A 48 -14.62 -1.84 2.72
CA ALA A 48 -14.77 -0.42 2.40
C ALA A 48 -14.30 0.52 3.52
N GLU A 49 -14.36 0.11 4.78
CA GLU A 49 -13.87 0.84 5.96
C GLU A 49 -12.35 0.69 6.17
N ALA A 50 -11.65 0.01 5.25
CA ALA A 50 -10.25 -0.37 5.38
C ALA A 50 -9.96 -1.35 6.54
N ASP A 51 -10.99 -2.04 7.03
CA ASP A 51 -10.85 -3.04 8.09
C ASP A 51 -10.44 -4.41 7.50
N PRO A 52 -9.44 -5.09 8.09
CA PRO A 52 -8.98 -6.38 7.59
C PRO A 52 -10.04 -7.46 7.81
N ILE A 53 -10.62 -7.93 6.71
CA ILE A 53 -11.56 -9.05 6.71
C ILE A 53 -10.79 -10.36 6.94
N ASP A 54 -9.71 -10.54 6.20
CA ASP A 54 -8.92 -11.78 6.21
C ASP A 54 -7.48 -11.50 5.75
N ASP A 55 -6.54 -12.34 6.16
CA ASP A 55 -5.15 -12.31 5.69
C ASP A 55 -4.64 -13.73 5.42
N ALA A 56 -3.87 -13.85 4.35
CA ALA A 56 -3.35 -15.12 3.85
C ALA A 56 -2.00 -14.89 3.17
N ASP A 57 -1.36 -15.94 2.69
CA ASP A 57 -0.16 -15.82 1.88
C ASP A 57 -0.50 -15.34 0.45
N ALA A 58 0.41 -14.62 -0.21
CA ALA A 58 0.23 -14.18 -1.60
C ALA A 58 -0.02 -15.34 -2.57
N SER A 59 0.53 -16.52 -2.27
CA SER A 59 0.27 -17.75 -3.05
C SER A 59 -1.14 -18.29 -2.87
N GLU A 60 -1.74 -18.10 -1.69
CA GLU A 60 -3.10 -18.53 -1.35
C GLU A 60 -4.15 -17.46 -1.65
N ALA A 61 -3.72 -16.23 -1.97
CA ALA A 61 -4.60 -15.09 -2.23
C ALA A 61 -5.74 -15.37 -3.22
N TYR A 62 -5.48 -16.16 -4.26
CA TYR A 62 -6.50 -16.54 -5.21
C TYR A 62 -7.56 -17.46 -4.57
N GLU A 63 -7.14 -18.50 -3.86
CA GLU A 63 -8.05 -19.46 -3.23
C GLU A 63 -8.82 -18.81 -2.08
N THR A 64 -8.16 -17.98 -1.28
CA THR A 64 -8.80 -17.21 -0.21
C THR A 64 -9.83 -16.25 -0.80
N LEU A 65 -9.47 -15.49 -1.84
CA LEU A 65 -10.42 -14.61 -2.52
C LEU A 65 -11.57 -15.38 -3.16
N GLU A 66 -11.33 -16.60 -3.66
CA GLU A 66 -12.35 -17.46 -4.26
C GLU A 66 -13.31 -18.07 -3.21
N THR A 67 -12.81 -18.38 -2.02
CA THR A 67 -13.60 -19.00 -0.96
C THR A 67 -14.22 -18.00 0.01
N LEU A 68 -13.75 -16.75 0.01
CA LEU A 68 -14.28 -15.65 0.80
C LEU A 68 -15.77 -15.42 0.51
N GLU A 69 -16.58 -15.51 1.56
CA GLU A 69 -18.02 -15.23 1.50
C GLU A 69 -18.30 -13.73 1.33
N THR A 70 -17.47 -12.89 1.96
CA THR A 70 -17.56 -11.44 1.87
C THR A 70 -16.62 -10.93 0.79
N VAL A 71 -17.15 -10.19 -0.18
CA VAL A 71 -16.34 -9.57 -1.22
C VAL A 71 -15.55 -8.41 -0.60
N PRO A 72 -14.21 -8.46 -0.61
CA PRO A 72 -13.40 -7.36 -0.14
C PRO A 72 -13.50 -6.18 -1.11
N THR A 73 -13.58 -4.96 -0.59
CA THR A 73 -13.54 -3.76 -1.43
C THR A 73 -12.11 -3.42 -1.85
N THR A 74 -11.13 -3.73 -1.00
CA THR A 74 -9.71 -3.56 -1.30
C THR A 74 -8.90 -4.82 -1.04
N VAL A 75 -8.01 -5.16 -1.97
CA VAL A 75 -7.04 -6.27 -1.80
C VAL A 75 -5.63 -5.70 -1.74
N VAL A 76 -4.88 -6.07 -0.72
CA VAL A 76 -3.47 -5.69 -0.53
C VAL A 76 -2.62 -6.93 -0.74
N LEU A 77 -1.71 -6.91 -1.71
CA LEU A 77 -0.81 -8.02 -2.03
C LEU A 77 0.65 -7.59 -1.88
N ASP A 78 1.37 -8.19 -0.94
CA ASP A 78 2.83 -8.07 -0.86
C ASP A 78 3.52 -8.98 -1.88
N GLY A 79 3.17 -8.79 -3.14
CA GLY A 79 3.60 -9.67 -4.22
C GLY A 79 3.37 -9.04 -5.58
N ILE A 80 3.80 -9.75 -6.60
CA ILE A 80 3.51 -9.37 -7.97
C ILE A 80 2.04 -9.70 -8.23
N LEU A 81 1.25 -8.69 -8.60
CA LEU A 81 -0.13 -8.94 -8.98
C LEU A 81 -0.18 -9.62 -10.36
N ASP A 82 -0.69 -10.85 -10.38
CA ASP A 82 -0.92 -11.62 -11.60
C ASP A 82 -2.27 -11.31 -12.27
N GLN A 83 -2.34 -11.55 -13.58
CA GLN A 83 -3.57 -11.35 -14.34
C GLN A 83 -4.74 -12.21 -13.81
N ARG A 84 -4.48 -13.46 -13.38
CA ARG A 84 -5.53 -14.34 -12.83
C ARG A 84 -6.20 -13.79 -11.58
N LEU A 85 -5.40 -13.27 -10.65
CA LEU A 85 -5.92 -12.69 -9.41
C LEU A 85 -6.69 -11.40 -9.72
N LEU A 86 -6.21 -10.60 -10.67
CA LEU A 86 -6.91 -9.41 -11.16
C LEU A 86 -8.25 -9.75 -11.81
N ASP A 87 -8.30 -10.77 -12.67
CA ASP A 87 -9.54 -11.22 -13.31
C ASP A 87 -10.56 -11.73 -12.27
N LEU A 88 -10.11 -12.51 -11.27
CA LEU A 88 -10.97 -12.97 -10.18
C LEU A 88 -11.48 -11.80 -9.32
N ALA A 89 -10.60 -10.85 -8.98
CA ALA A 89 -10.97 -9.68 -8.20
C ALA A 89 -12.00 -8.81 -8.95
N ALA A 90 -11.86 -8.66 -10.27
CA ALA A 90 -12.84 -7.97 -11.10
C ALA A 90 -14.19 -8.70 -11.13
N ASP A 91 -14.19 -10.04 -11.25
CA ASP A 91 -15.41 -10.86 -11.25
C ASP A 91 -16.13 -10.81 -9.90
N ARG A 92 -15.35 -10.78 -8.80
CA ARG A 92 -15.86 -10.63 -7.43
C ARG A 92 -16.44 -9.26 -7.15
N GLY A 93 -16.01 -8.23 -7.88
CA GLY A 93 -16.42 -6.84 -7.65
C GLY A 93 -15.51 -6.08 -6.68
N VAL A 94 -14.23 -6.41 -6.62
CA VAL A 94 -13.22 -5.66 -5.88
C VAL A 94 -13.00 -4.30 -6.54
N ASP A 95 -13.17 -3.20 -5.80
CA ASP A 95 -13.01 -1.84 -6.33
C ASP A 95 -11.51 -1.46 -6.48
N ARG A 96 -10.66 -1.98 -5.59
CA ARG A 96 -9.25 -1.61 -5.51
C ARG A 96 -8.31 -2.77 -5.22
N ILE A 97 -7.17 -2.78 -5.91
CA ILE A 97 -6.05 -3.70 -5.61
C ILE A 97 -4.78 -2.89 -5.43
N ILE A 98 -4.09 -3.09 -4.32
CA ILE A 98 -2.78 -2.54 -4.03
C ILE A 98 -1.79 -3.68 -4.00
N ALA A 99 -0.77 -3.66 -4.85
CA ALA A 99 0.27 -4.69 -4.87
C ALA A 99 1.65 -4.07 -4.62
N ARG A 100 2.65 -4.87 -4.25
CA ARG A 100 4.05 -4.37 -4.21
C ARG A 100 4.50 -3.97 -5.62
N SER A 101 4.15 -4.80 -6.61
CA SER A 101 4.52 -4.61 -8.01
C SER A 101 3.42 -5.13 -8.90
N LEU A 102 3.25 -4.48 -10.04
CA LEU A 102 2.28 -4.86 -11.05
C LEU A 102 2.91 -5.85 -12.02
N GLY A 103 2.29 -7.02 -12.17
CA GLY A 103 2.68 -7.97 -13.19
C GLY A 103 2.30 -7.51 -14.60
N GLN A 104 2.45 -8.42 -15.55
CA GLN A 104 2.08 -8.17 -16.94
C GLN A 104 0.57 -8.40 -17.12
N PHE A 105 -0.16 -7.34 -17.46
CA PHE A 105 -1.60 -7.42 -17.71
C PHE A 105 -1.90 -7.26 -19.20
N THR A 106 -2.56 -8.26 -19.78
CA THR A 106 -2.99 -8.18 -21.19
C THR A 106 -4.13 -7.19 -21.39
N LYS A 107 -5.02 -7.09 -20.40
CA LYS A 107 -6.12 -6.13 -20.34
C LYS A 107 -6.26 -5.64 -18.91
N ARG A 108 -6.51 -4.33 -18.75
CA ARG A 108 -6.78 -3.75 -17.44
C ARG A 108 -8.30 -3.50 -17.34
N PRO A 109 -9.01 -4.14 -16.40
CA PRO A 109 -10.43 -3.84 -16.19
C PRO A 109 -10.57 -2.36 -15.81
N THR A 110 -11.57 -1.69 -16.37
CA THR A 110 -11.87 -0.28 -16.05
C THR A 110 -12.57 -0.12 -14.70
N ASP A 111 -13.16 -1.20 -14.21
CA ASP A 111 -13.89 -1.24 -12.94
C ASP A 111 -12.97 -1.30 -11.72
N VAL A 112 -11.75 -1.86 -11.88
CA VAL A 112 -10.83 -2.10 -10.76
C VAL A 112 -9.67 -1.11 -10.78
N ARG A 113 -9.45 -0.42 -9.67
CA ARG A 113 -8.32 0.50 -9.47
C ARG A 113 -7.09 -0.26 -8.97
N ILE A 114 -6.06 -0.33 -9.80
CA ILE A 114 -4.83 -1.06 -9.47
C ILE A 114 -3.73 -0.06 -9.11
N HIS A 115 -3.12 -0.21 -7.95
CA HIS A 115 -2.01 0.60 -7.45
C HIS A 115 -0.82 -0.29 -7.10
N ALA A 116 0.39 0.13 -7.48
CA ALA A 116 1.62 -0.44 -6.93
C ALA A 116 2.14 0.47 -5.82
N ILE A 117 2.51 -0.08 -4.66
CA ILE A 117 3.16 0.71 -3.60
C ILE A 117 4.48 1.32 -4.09
N ASP A 118 5.22 0.61 -4.93
CA ASP A 118 6.46 1.12 -5.55
C ASP A 118 6.20 2.37 -6.41
N ASP A 119 5.03 2.44 -7.08
CA ASP A 119 4.61 3.57 -7.93
C ASP A 119 4.13 4.78 -7.10
N VAL A 120 3.62 4.55 -5.88
CA VAL A 120 3.08 5.61 -5.00
C VAL A 120 4.18 6.28 -4.17
N ALA A 121 5.32 5.64 -3.95
CA ALA A 121 6.48 6.28 -3.30
C ALA A 121 6.99 7.51 -4.06
N GLU A 122 6.70 7.62 -5.36
CA GLU A 122 7.11 8.75 -6.20
C GLU A 122 6.05 9.86 -6.33
N ARG A 123 4.80 9.64 -5.91
CA ARG A 123 3.75 10.69 -5.96
C ARG A 123 3.28 11.08 -4.56
N ARG A 124 4.08 11.92 -3.90
CA ARG A 124 3.53 12.82 -2.87
C ARG A 124 2.37 13.62 -3.49
N PRO A 125 1.22 13.79 -2.83
CA PRO A 125 0.41 14.97 -3.10
C PRO A 125 1.24 16.16 -2.61
N ASP A 126 1.77 16.94 -3.53
CA ASP A 126 2.25 18.30 -3.24
C ASP A 126 1.12 19.02 -2.50
N THR A 127 1.32 19.26 -1.21
CA THR A 127 0.44 20.13 -0.44
C THR A 127 1.16 21.47 -0.35
N GLU A 128 0.53 22.46 -0.99
CA GLU A 128 0.96 23.85 -1.21
C GLU A 128 1.33 24.63 0.06
#